data_AF-A0A914K263-F1
#
_entry.id   AF-A0A914K263-F1
#
_cell.length_a   1.000
_cell.length_b   1.000
_cell.length_c   1.000
_cell.angle_alpha   90.00
_cell.angle_beta   90.00
_cell.angle_gamma   90.00
#
_symmetry.space_group_name_H-M   'P 1'
#
loop_
_entity.id
_entity.type
_entity.pdbx_description
1 polymer ?
#
loop_
_entity_poly.entity_id
_entity_poly.type
_entity_poly.pdbx_seq_one_letter_code
_entity_poly.pdbx_strand_id
1 'polypeptide(L)'
;MFRSSVEQIQLDAPVVELIIASLSMIDLDRWYAFLCFMKATNNNEMHLCLDRVNHSHPIDENHIYFKKCTHLIIRTTARDSAHLARILDYGVRSQLVVCRQKLEVIKVIITDVPQFTRSNRELNRNILRFRCWAGSAGFDDRYQQSYVNCI
;
A
#
# COMPACT_ATOMS: atom_id res chain seq x y z
N MET A 1 0.71 9.71 -19.82
CA MET A 1 1.99 9.57 -20.55
C MET A 1 3.14 9.15 -19.63
N PHE A 2 3.28 9.71 -18.42
CA PHE A 2 4.35 9.34 -17.46
C PHE A 2 4.14 7.96 -16.80
N ARG A 3 3.03 7.72 -16.10
CA ARG A 3 2.79 6.46 -15.33
C ARG A 3 2.96 5.15 -16.12
N SER A 4 2.72 5.20 -17.43
CA SER A 4 2.73 4.06 -18.34
C SER A 4 4.13 3.61 -18.78
N SER A 5 5.16 4.43 -18.54
CA SER A 5 6.55 4.14 -18.93
C SER A 5 7.51 4.00 -17.76
N VAL A 6 7.06 4.25 -16.52
CA VAL A 6 7.95 4.21 -15.35
C VAL A 6 8.19 2.77 -14.92
N GLU A 7 9.46 2.39 -14.87
CA GLU A 7 9.92 1.07 -14.43
C GLU A 7 10.30 1.05 -12.95
N GLN A 8 10.88 2.14 -12.45
CA GLN A 8 11.31 2.27 -11.06
C GLN A 8 10.61 3.44 -10.38
N ILE A 9 10.01 3.16 -9.22
CA ILE A 9 9.21 4.12 -8.46
C ILE A 9 9.70 4.14 -7.04
N GLN A 10 9.99 5.32 -6.53
CA GLN A 10 10.26 5.55 -5.11
C GLN A 10 9.33 6.64 -4.59
N LEU A 11 8.46 6.29 -3.64
CA LEU A 11 7.46 7.20 -3.09
C LEU A 11 7.40 7.07 -1.57
N ASP A 12 6.94 8.13 -0.91
CA ASP A 12 6.68 8.09 0.53
C ASP A 12 5.32 7.43 0.80
N ALA A 13 5.17 6.74 1.93
CA ALA A 13 3.96 5.99 2.29
C ALA A 13 2.66 6.83 2.18
N PRO A 14 2.61 8.11 2.60
CA PRO A 14 1.42 8.94 2.40
C PRO A 14 1.06 9.17 0.92
N VAL A 15 2.05 9.26 0.03
CA VAL A 15 1.80 9.45 -1.41
C VAL A 15 1.26 8.16 -2.03
N VAL A 16 1.80 7.01 -1.62
CA VAL A 16 1.29 5.70 -2.05
C VAL A 16 -0.16 5.51 -1.60
N GLU A 17 -0.47 5.86 -0.35
CA GLU A 17 -1.84 5.82 0.16
C GLU A 17 -2.78 6.67 -0.71
N LEU A 18 -2.43 7.91 -1.05
CA LEU A 18 -3.26 8.77 -1.89
C LEU A 18 -3.53 8.19 -3.27
N ILE A 19 -2.51 7.60 -3.91
CA ILE A 19 -2.67 6.93 -5.21
C ILE A 19 -3.66 5.77 -5.06
N ILE A 20 -3.49 4.92 -4.04
CA ILE A 20 -4.35 3.77 -3.82
C ILE A 20 -5.77 4.18 -3.46
N ALA A 21 -5.94 5.20 -2.61
CA ALA A 21 -7.24 5.78 -2.29
C ALA A 21 -7.98 6.25 -3.55
N SER A 22 -7.27 6.89 -4.48
CA SER A 22 -7.84 7.35 -5.75
C SER A 22 -8.29 6.22 -6.68
N LEU A 23 -7.79 5.00 -6.47
CA LEU A 23 -8.17 3.80 -7.20
C LEU A 23 -9.31 3.02 -6.52
N SER A 24 -9.69 3.41 -5.31
CA SER A 24 -10.80 2.77 -4.60
C SER A 24 -12.12 3.07 -5.29
N MET A 25 -13.00 2.07 -5.37
CA MET A 25 -14.35 2.22 -5.94
C MET A 25 -15.34 2.91 -4.98
N ILE A 26 -14.84 3.45 -3.87
CA ILE A 26 -15.67 4.11 -2.88
C ILE A 26 -15.92 5.54 -3.36
N ASP A 27 -17.18 5.87 -3.64
CA ASP A 27 -17.58 7.25 -3.94
C ASP A 27 -17.03 8.21 -2.87
N LEU A 28 -16.59 9.40 -3.30
CA LEU A 28 -15.95 10.39 -2.42
C LEU A 28 -16.75 10.65 -1.13
N ASP A 29 -18.08 10.62 -1.23
CA ASP A 29 -19.02 10.81 -0.12
C ASP A 29 -18.98 9.66 0.89
N ARG A 30 -18.81 8.42 0.43
CA ARG A 30 -18.63 7.25 1.30
C ARG A 30 -17.25 7.24 1.94
N TRP A 31 -16.23 7.74 1.24
CA TRP A 31 -14.90 7.93 1.81
C TRP A 31 -14.91 9.02 2.89
N TYR A 32 -15.62 10.13 2.66
CA TYR A 32 -15.82 11.18 3.65
C TYR A 32 -16.57 10.65 4.89
N ALA A 33 -17.65 9.89 4.68
CA ALA A 33 -18.38 9.25 5.76
C ALA A 33 -17.50 8.27 6.57
N PHE A 34 -16.66 7.49 5.88
CA PHE A 34 -15.67 6.62 6.51
C PHE A 34 -14.65 7.42 7.34
N LEU A 35 -14.06 8.47 6.78
CA LEU A 35 -13.12 9.35 7.50
C LEU A 35 -13.77 10.02 8.72
N CYS A 36 -15.01 10.50 8.60
CA CYS A 36 -15.78 11.06 9.71
C CYS A 36 -16.01 10.02 10.80
N PHE A 37 -16.36 8.79 10.42
CA PHE A 37 -16.57 7.71 11.37
C PHE A 37 -15.26 7.26 12.07
N MET A 38 -14.16 7.14 11.33
CA MET A 38 -12.84 6.81 11.88
C MET A 38 -12.39 7.87 12.90
N LYS A 39 -12.61 9.16 12.59
CA LYS A 39 -12.36 10.26 13.53
C LYS A 39 -13.25 10.20 14.77
N ALA A 40 -14.51 9.80 14.63
CA ALA A 40 -15.44 9.72 15.74
C ALA A 40 -15.19 8.52 16.66
N THR A 41 -14.68 7.41 16.12
CA THR A 41 -14.51 6.15 16.87
C THR A 41 -13.11 5.97 17.46
N ASN A 42 -12.13 6.83 17.13
CA ASN A 42 -10.70 6.66 17.46
C ASN A 42 -10.14 5.28 17.10
N ASN A 43 -10.84 4.53 16.26
CA ASN A 43 -10.54 3.14 15.95
C ASN A 43 -9.98 3.06 14.55
N ASN A 44 -8.65 2.91 14.47
CA ASN A 44 -7.94 2.72 13.21
C ASN A 44 -8.10 1.31 12.60
N GLU A 45 -9.02 0.49 13.12
CA GLU A 45 -9.13 -0.94 12.80
C GLU A 45 -10.35 -1.31 11.95
N MET A 46 -11.10 -0.35 11.40
CA MET A 46 -12.14 -0.70 10.42
C MET A 46 -11.57 -0.91 9.03
N HIS A 47 -11.87 -2.08 8.47
CA HIS A 47 -11.53 -2.50 7.14
C HIS A 47 -12.76 -2.41 6.22
N LEU A 48 -12.62 -1.81 5.03
CA LEU A 48 -13.66 -1.91 4.02
C LEU A 48 -13.45 -3.21 3.23
N CYS A 49 -14.22 -4.25 3.55
CA CYS A 49 -14.32 -5.43 2.70
C CYS A 49 -15.21 -5.09 1.49
N LEU A 50 -14.59 -4.68 0.38
CA LEU A 50 -15.31 -4.41 -0.85
C LEU A 50 -15.50 -5.72 -1.64
N ASP A 51 -16.49 -6.53 -1.28
CA ASP A 51 -16.86 -7.78 -1.98
C ASP A 51 -17.54 -7.56 -3.35
N ARG A 52 -17.38 -6.40 -3.97
CA ARG A 52 -18.07 -6.05 -5.22
C ARG A 52 -17.11 -5.71 -6.34
N VAL A 53 -16.32 -6.70 -6.75
CA VAL A 53 -15.90 -6.77 -8.15
C VAL A 53 -16.15 -8.19 -8.64
N ASN A 54 -17.18 -8.35 -9.47
CA ASN A 54 -17.43 -9.57 -10.24
C ASN A 54 -16.16 -9.92 -11.05
N HIS A 55 -15.39 -10.89 -10.58
CA HIS A 55 -14.11 -11.31 -11.18
C HIS A 55 -14.26 -12.47 -12.17
N SER A 56 -15.17 -12.32 -13.14
CA SER A 56 -15.22 -13.21 -14.30
C SER A 56 -14.38 -12.71 -15.48
N HIS A 57 -13.83 -11.48 -15.42
CA HIS A 57 -13.02 -10.93 -16.50
C HIS A 57 -11.54 -10.75 -16.09
N PRO A 58 -10.58 -11.14 -16.96
CA PRO A 58 -9.17 -10.88 -16.74
C PRO A 58 -8.95 -9.35 -16.62
N ILE A 59 -8.14 -8.95 -15.66
CA ILE A 59 -7.74 -7.54 -15.48
C ILE A 59 -7.03 -7.11 -16.77
N ASP A 60 -7.64 -6.21 -17.55
CA ASP A 60 -6.99 -5.63 -18.72
C ASP A 60 -5.77 -4.83 -18.26
N GLU A 61 -4.61 -5.10 -18.85
CA GLU A 61 -3.36 -4.42 -18.54
C GLU A 61 -3.47 -2.88 -18.65
N ASN A 62 -4.40 -2.38 -19.47
CA ASN A 62 -4.64 -0.93 -19.60
C ASN A 62 -5.19 -0.28 -18.34
N HIS A 63 -5.76 -1.06 -17.42
CA HIS A 63 -6.31 -0.59 -16.15
C HIS A 63 -5.30 -0.65 -15.00
N ILE A 64 -4.09 -1.18 -15.23
CA ILE A 64 -3.02 -1.21 -14.24
C ILE A 64 -2.36 0.18 -14.17
N TYR A 65 -2.31 0.77 -12.98
CA TYR A 65 -1.82 2.14 -12.80
C TYR A 65 -0.34 2.31 -13.21
N PHE A 66 0.55 1.44 -12.71
CA PHE A 66 1.96 1.38 -13.05
C PHE A 66 2.28 0.11 -13.86
N LYS A 67 1.74 0.06 -15.08
CA LYS A 67 1.81 -1.12 -15.97
C LYS A 67 3.22 -1.66 -16.23
N LYS A 68 4.25 -0.81 -16.26
CA LYS A 68 5.65 -1.19 -16.55
C LYS A 68 6.55 -1.22 -15.31
N CYS A 69 6.02 -0.98 -14.12
CA CYS A 69 6.84 -0.95 -12.91
C CYS A 69 7.43 -2.33 -12.59
N THR A 70 8.75 -2.38 -12.49
CA THR A 70 9.55 -3.52 -12.05
C THR A 70 10.02 -3.34 -10.60
N HIS A 71 10.26 -2.09 -10.17
CA HIS A 71 10.70 -1.78 -8.81
C HIS A 71 9.79 -0.76 -8.14
N LEU A 72 9.10 -1.18 -7.08
CA LEU A 72 8.30 -0.32 -6.22
C LEU A 72 8.99 -0.18 -4.86
N ILE A 73 9.49 1.01 -4.56
CA ILE A 73 10.15 1.34 -3.31
C ILE A 73 9.27 2.33 -2.55
N ILE A 74 8.95 2.00 -1.30
CA ILE A 74 8.13 2.83 -0.42
C ILE A 74 8.97 3.23 0.79
N ARG A 75 9.14 4.54 0.97
CA ARG A 75 9.80 5.09 2.16
C ARG A 75 8.75 5.42 3.21
N THR A 76 9.05 5.13 4.46
CA THR A 76 8.18 5.47 5.59
C THR A 76 9.01 5.82 6.81
N THR A 77 8.49 6.67 7.67
CA THR A 77 8.97 6.78 9.06
C THR A 77 8.18 5.82 9.95
N ALA A 78 8.57 5.67 11.22
CA ALA A 78 7.75 4.96 12.20
C ALA A 78 6.36 5.61 12.36
N ARG A 79 6.32 6.96 12.37
CA ARG A 79 5.09 7.75 12.49
C ARG A 79 4.17 7.57 11.28
N ASP A 80 4.73 7.53 10.08
CA ASP A 80 3.95 7.44 8.83
C ASP A 80 3.60 5.99 8.46
N SER A 81 4.04 5.01 9.25
CA SER A 81 3.75 3.60 8.98
C SER A 81 2.24 3.29 8.96
N ALA A 82 1.42 4.07 9.65
CA ALA A 82 -0.04 3.91 9.62
C ALA A 82 -0.63 4.08 8.21
N HIS A 83 0.01 4.85 7.33
CA HIS A 83 -0.38 5.00 5.93
C HIS A 83 -0.25 3.67 5.17
N LEU A 84 0.78 2.88 5.49
CA LEU A 84 0.96 1.54 4.91
C LEU A 84 -0.14 0.56 5.36
N ALA A 85 -0.59 0.66 6.61
CA ALA A 85 -1.64 -0.19 7.13
C ALA A 85 -3.00 0.07 6.49
N ARG A 86 -3.30 1.35 6.21
CA ARG A 86 -4.56 1.80 5.61
C ARG A 86 -4.71 1.42 4.15
N ILE A 87 -3.60 1.16 3.44
CA ILE A 87 -3.63 0.66 2.06
C ILE A 87 -4.54 -0.56 1.90
N LEU A 88 -4.52 -1.48 2.87
CA LEU A 88 -5.38 -2.67 2.87
C LEU A 88 -6.87 -2.31 2.99
N ASP A 89 -7.19 -1.22 3.68
CA ASP A 89 -8.56 -0.80 3.99
C ASP A 89 -9.28 -0.18 2.79
N TYR A 90 -8.55 0.20 1.74
CA TYR A 90 -9.16 0.73 0.52
C TYR A 90 -9.79 -0.35 -0.39
N GLY A 91 -9.56 -1.63 -0.10
CA GLY A 91 -10.06 -2.75 -0.93
C GLY A 91 -9.45 -2.78 -2.35
N VAL A 92 -8.42 -1.99 -2.63
CA VAL A 92 -7.74 -1.96 -3.93
C VAL A 92 -6.71 -3.07 -3.98
N ARG A 93 -6.92 -4.04 -4.87
CA ARG A 93 -5.97 -5.13 -5.09
C ARG A 93 -4.69 -4.61 -5.71
N SER A 94 -3.53 -5.11 -5.27
CA SER A 94 -2.23 -4.64 -5.77
C SER A 94 -2.04 -4.87 -7.28
N GLN A 95 -2.75 -5.82 -7.91
CA GLN A 95 -2.74 -6.02 -9.36
C GLN A 95 -3.34 -4.84 -10.15
N LEU A 96 -4.15 -3.98 -9.53
CA LEU A 96 -4.62 -2.73 -10.15
C LEU A 96 -3.56 -1.62 -10.09
N VAL A 97 -2.57 -1.76 -9.19
CA VAL A 97 -1.51 -0.78 -9.01
C VAL A 97 -0.28 -1.15 -9.83
N VAL A 98 0.14 -2.42 -9.78
CA VAL A 98 1.37 -2.92 -10.42
C VAL A 98 1.12 -4.24 -11.16
N CYS A 99 1.85 -4.45 -12.25
CA CYS A 99 1.77 -5.69 -13.02
C CYS A 99 2.53 -6.82 -12.30
N ARG A 100 1.80 -7.86 -11.87
CA ARG A 100 2.39 -8.97 -11.10
C ARG A 100 3.52 -9.69 -11.84
N GLN A 101 3.43 -9.83 -13.15
CA GLN A 101 4.41 -10.59 -13.94
C GLN A 101 5.72 -9.83 -14.15
N LYS A 102 5.67 -8.49 -14.10
CA LYS A 102 6.81 -7.61 -14.38
C LYS A 102 7.49 -7.10 -13.11
N LEU A 103 6.77 -7.08 -12.00
CA LEU A 103 7.33 -6.59 -10.74
C LEU A 103 8.42 -7.53 -10.25
N GLU A 104 9.61 -7.01 -10.00
CA GLU A 104 10.75 -7.76 -9.51
C GLU A 104 10.97 -7.49 -8.02
N VAL A 105 10.72 -6.25 -7.57
CA VAL A 105 10.96 -5.82 -6.19
C VAL A 105 9.82 -4.94 -5.66
N ILE A 106 9.33 -5.29 -4.46
CA ILE A 106 8.59 -4.38 -3.58
C ILE A 106 9.43 -4.17 -2.33
N LYS A 107 9.91 -2.94 -2.09
CA LYS A 107 10.77 -2.65 -0.96
C LYS A 107 10.17 -1.59 -0.04
N VAL A 108 10.10 -1.89 1.26
CA VAL A 108 9.78 -0.89 2.28
C VAL A 108 11.08 -0.44 2.96
N ILE A 109 11.37 0.85 2.87
CA ILE A 109 12.48 1.50 3.56
C ILE A 109 11.91 2.24 4.77
N ILE A 110 12.27 1.80 5.97
CA ILE A 110 11.91 2.52 7.20
C ILE A 110 13.07 3.43 7.60
N THR A 111 12.79 4.74 7.65
CA THR A 111 13.69 5.77 8.18
C THR A 111 13.31 6.12 9.61
N ASP A 112 14.26 6.71 10.35
CA ASP A 112 14.04 7.25 11.71
C ASP A 112 13.62 6.20 12.74
N VAL A 113 14.35 5.08 12.79
CA VAL A 113 14.16 4.02 13.79
C VAL A 113 15.36 4.01 14.73
N PRO A 114 15.26 4.63 15.92
CA PRO A 114 16.22 4.41 17.00
C PRO A 114 16.39 2.91 17.23
N GLN A 115 17.59 2.45 17.61
CA GLN A 115 17.90 1.01 17.72
C GLN A 115 16.88 0.21 18.58
N PHE A 116 16.27 0.87 19.58
CA PHE A 116 15.24 0.29 20.46
C PHE A 116 13.84 0.15 19.83
N THR A 117 13.57 0.78 18.70
CA THR A 117 12.24 0.87 18.08
C THR A 117 11.97 -0.29 17.09
N ARG A 118 12.91 -1.22 16.90
CA ARG A 118 12.69 -2.47 16.12
C ARG A 118 11.64 -3.39 16.75
N SER A 119 11.41 -3.27 18.06
CA SER A 119 10.34 -3.95 18.79
C SER A 119 9.01 -3.18 18.77
N ASN A 120 8.90 -2.07 18.03
CA ASN A 120 7.67 -1.30 17.94
C ASN A 120 6.55 -2.14 17.33
N ARG A 121 5.66 -2.61 18.21
CA ARG A 121 4.54 -3.49 17.87
C ARG A 121 3.60 -2.86 16.83
N GLU A 122 3.39 -1.55 16.92
CA GLU A 122 2.52 -0.84 15.98
C GLU A 122 3.15 -0.75 14.59
N LEU A 123 4.43 -0.36 14.51
CA LEU A 123 5.18 -0.35 13.25
C LEU A 123 5.17 -1.73 12.59
N ASN A 124 5.47 -2.78 13.36
CA ASN A 124 5.49 -4.16 12.85
C ASN A 124 4.09 -4.61 12.39
N ARG A 125 3.03 -4.25 13.13
CA ARG A 125 1.64 -4.49 12.71
C ARG A 125 1.32 -3.78 11.39
N ASN A 126 1.73 -2.52 11.25
CA ASN A 126 1.45 -1.72 10.06
C ASN A 126 2.18 -2.26 8.82
N ILE A 127 3.45 -2.63 8.98
CA ILE A 127 4.24 -3.29 7.93
C ILE A 127 3.63 -4.64 7.56
N LEU A 128 3.20 -5.44 8.54
CA LEU A 128 2.54 -6.72 8.28
C LEU A 128 1.25 -6.54 7.47
N ARG A 129 0.42 -5.55 7.80
CA ARG A 129 -0.81 -5.24 7.04
C ARG A 129 -0.50 -4.84 5.60
N PHE A 130 0.53 -4.03 5.39
CA PHE A 130 1.00 -3.71 4.05
C PHE A 130 1.54 -4.94 3.31
N ARG A 131 2.30 -5.79 4.00
CA ARG A 131 2.75 -7.06 3.45
C ARG A 131 1.58 -7.97 3.11
N CYS A 132 0.49 -7.97 3.86
CA CYS A 132 -0.73 -8.69 3.49
C CYS A 132 -1.35 -8.13 2.21
N TRP A 133 -1.40 -6.80 2.06
CA TRP A 133 -1.89 -6.18 0.82
C TRP A 133 -1.01 -6.50 -0.39
N ALA A 134 0.31 -6.37 -0.23
CA ALA A 134 1.27 -6.71 -1.26
C ALA A 134 1.23 -8.22 -1.55
N GLY A 135 1.39 -9.07 -0.53
CA GLY A 135 1.52 -10.52 -0.57
C GLY A 135 0.24 -11.31 -0.87
N SER A 136 -0.96 -10.76 -0.66
CA SER A 136 -2.21 -11.37 -1.17
C SER A 136 -2.21 -11.49 -2.70
N ALA A 137 -1.25 -10.85 -3.38
CA ALA A 137 -1.01 -10.99 -4.81
C ALA A 137 0.21 -11.86 -5.18
N GLY A 138 0.80 -12.63 -4.25
CA GLY A 138 1.84 -13.62 -4.53
C GLY A 138 3.19 -13.01 -4.95
N PHE A 139 3.70 -12.08 -4.13
CA PHE A 139 4.99 -11.40 -4.31
C PHE A 139 6.03 -11.80 -3.25
N ASP A 140 5.87 -12.96 -2.58
CA ASP A 140 6.62 -13.32 -1.36
C ASP A 140 8.14 -13.12 -1.47
N ASP A 141 8.81 -13.76 -2.41
CA ASP A 141 10.28 -13.66 -2.55
C ASP A 141 10.76 -12.28 -3.04
N ARG A 142 9.82 -11.46 -3.52
CA ARG A 142 10.07 -10.13 -4.10
C ARG A 142 9.87 -9.00 -3.09
N TYR A 143 9.32 -9.31 -1.91
CA TYR A 143 9.13 -8.34 -0.84
C TYR A 143 10.41 -8.18 -0.01
N GLN A 144 10.87 -6.94 0.13
CA GLN A 144 12.06 -6.58 0.90
C GLN A 144 11.73 -5.50 1.93
N GLN A 145 12.44 -5.55 3.06
CA GLN A 145 12.33 -4.56 4.12
C GLN A 145 13.74 -4.17 4.58
N SER A 146 13.99 -2.87 4.73
CA SER A 146 15.26 -2.36 5.22
C SER A 146 15.08 -1.17 6.16
N TYR A 147 15.94 -1.06 7.16
CA TYR A 147 15.99 0.05 8.10
C TYR A 147 17.21 0.92 7.78
N VAL A 148 17.03 2.23 7.63
CA VAL A 148 18.09 3.18 7.30
C VAL A 148 18.15 4.25 8.39
N ASN A 149 19.36 4.64 8.81
CA ASN A 149 19.64 5.56 9.92
C ASN A 149 19.21 5.05 11.32
N CYS A 150 19.77 3.93 11.76
CA CYS A 150 19.74 3.52 13.17
C CYS A 150 20.88 4.22 13.93
N ILE A 151 20.73 5.51 14.23
CA ILE A 151 21.64 6.23 15.13
C ILE A 151 21.14 6.06 16.56
#